data_AF-A0A811GG36-F1
#
_entry.id   AF-A0A811GG36-F1
#
_cell.length_a   1.000
_cell.length_b   1.000
_cell.length_c   1.000
_cell.angle_alpha   90.00
_cell.angle_beta   90.00
_cell.angle_gamma   90.00
#
_symmetry.space_group_name_H-M   'P 1'
#
loop_
_entity.id
_entity.type
_entity.pdbx_description
1 polymer ?
#
loop_
_entity_poly.entity_id
_entity_poly.type
_entity_poly.pdbx_seq_one_letter_code
_entity_poly.pdbx_strand_id
1 'polypeptide(L)'
;MRSVATIRISTLRWLLPIIFLYVLAGSLQYIGILSATLCNFIVLFLFLHVFQFYSSWKALRLEWPLLFFIILIFLLHDYYGSPLSYTLTYFYYLMCTVIVAVSGRLYAERFFKNYSNKTSEIFFKISKWFLFLQVVMTIIQSTFTQSYIDFSRASIGYEDAIFGTLFLQSDAALATVCELMILAVYILPSNFRDKFIITIMGIIVIFLGNSKAAQFVVLGLLAIIWLNFFFQKTRLYKYGFGFLIGILVIFLGLVSYTSLSSYIFDFIQQAQYDYDRKDEWVTAPRFAPIGEIFQSGISWLGQGPLTYYNPIDKTWLYNSGFSTIYVLYFDYGLLGFILYFSYQSFLIMKIGLNFVIKLFMFIVLLTYTNFNFALTDISFIFIFNFVLFLIYKIKTSTNVKGKIVC
;
A
#
# COMPACT_ATOMS: atom_id res chain seq x y z
N MET A 1 -41.25 -13.55 -17.01
CA MET A 1 -40.70 -12.66 -15.96
C MET A 1 -40.07 -13.49 -14.84
N ARG A 2 -38.93 -14.12 -15.12
CA ARG A 2 -38.14 -14.89 -14.14
C ARG A 2 -36.71 -14.35 -14.18
N SER A 3 -36.06 -14.33 -13.03
CA SER A 3 -34.63 -14.03 -12.80
C SER A 3 -34.22 -12.59 -12.48
N VAL A 4 -34.89 -11.95 -11.53
CA VAL A 4 -34.26 -10.95 -10.67
C VAL A 4 -34.52 -11.41 -9.23
N ALA A 5 -33.56 -11.27 -8.32
CA ALA A 5 -33.67 -11.56 -6.88
C ALA A 5 -33.40 -13.01 -6.40
N THR A 6 -32.34 -13.64 -6.89
CA THR A 6 -31.48 -14.46 -6.00
C THR A 6 -30.03 -14.13 -6.32
N ILE A 7 -29.60 -12.93 -5.92
CA ILE A 7 -28.19 -12.77 -5.57
C ILE A 7 -27.95 -13.82 -4.50
N ARG A 8 -27.27 -14.93 -4.84
CA ARG A 8 -26.97 -15.99 -3.88
C ARG A 8 -26.36 -15.31 -2.66
N ILE A 9 -26.85 -15.62 -1.47
CA ILE A 9 -26.36 -15.08 -0.19
C ILE A 9 -24.82 -15.18 -0.11
N SER A 10 -24.24 -16.20 -0.77
CA SER A 10 -22.80 -16.40 -0.91
C SER A 10 -22.07 -15.37 -1.79
N THR A 11 -22.73 -14.65 -2.69
CA THR A 11 -22.16 -13.54 -3.48
C THR A 11 -22.20 -12.24 -2.69
N LEU A 12 -23.32 -11.96 -2.01
CA LEU A 12 -23.47 -10.77 -1.18
C LEU A 12 -22.43 -10.72 -0.06
N ARG A 13 -22.14 -11.86 0.58
CA ARG A 13 -21.11 -11.99 1.62
C ARG A 13 -19.70 -11.59 1.17
N TRP A 14 -19.37 -11.72 -0.11
CA TRP A 14 -18.05 -11.33 -0.65
C TRP A 14 -18.06 -9.91 -1.18
N LEU A 15 -19.20 -9.39 -1.61
CA LEU A 15 -19.27 -8.01 -2.05
C LEU A 15 -19.36 -7.05 -0.87
N LEU A 16 -19.98 -7.45 0.25
CA LEU A 16 -20.24 -6.58 1.40
C LEU A 16 -18.96 -5.93 1.98
N PRO A 17 -17.85 -6.66 2.24
CA PRO A 17 -16.64 -6.04 2.77
C PRO A 17 -16.03 -5.04 1.77
N ILE A 18 -16.05 -5.36 0.48
CA ILE A 18 -15.53 -4.48 -0.57
C ILE A 18 -16.42 -3.26 -0.75
N ILE A 19 -17.75 -3.42 -0.77
CA ILE A 19 -18.68 -2.29 -0.88
C ILE A 19 -18.54 -1.38 0.34
N PHE A 20 -18.45 -1.95 1.54
CA PHE A 20 -18.27 -1.14 2.73
C PHE A 20 -16.93 -0.39 2.68
N LEU A 21 -15.83 -1.11 2.42
CA LEU A 21 -14.48 -0.56 2.37
C LEU A 21 -14.35 0.52 1.28
N TYR A 22 -14.79 0.24 0.05
CA TYR A 22 -14.53 1.08 -1.13
C TYR A 22 -15.68 2.02 -1.55
N VAL A 23 -16.84 2.00 -0.87
CA VAL A 23 -17.99 2.85 -1.25
C VAL A 23 -18.61 3.55 -0.04
N LEU A 24 -18.86 2.82 1.05
CA LEU A 24 -19.65 3.35 2.17
C LEU A 24 -18.79 4.01 3.27
N ALA A 25 -17.63 3.44 3.60
CA ALA A 25 -16.85 3.84 4.78
C ALA A 25 -16.44 5.33 4.76
N GLY A 26 -15.89 5.81 3.64
CA GLY A 26 -15.49 7.22 3.50
C GLY A 26 -16.68 8.17 3.63
N SER A 27 -17.80 7.83 2.98
CA SER A 27 -19.03 8.63 3.06
C SER A 27 -19.59 8.69 4.49
N LEU A 28 -19.61 7.57 5.21
CA LEU A 28 -20.12 7.48 6.59
C LEU A 28 -19.27 8.25 7.60
N GLN A 29 -17.96 8.32 7.36
CA GLN A 29 -17.05 9.13 8.17
C GLN A 29 -17.16 10.61 7.86
N TYR A 30 -17.28 10.96 6.58
CA TYR A 30 -17.43 12.34 6.14
C TYR A 30 -18.65 13.02 6.79
N ILE A 31 -19.77 12.30 6.88
CA ILE A 31 -20.98 12.76 7.57
C ILE A 31 -20.95 12.55 9.10
N GLY A 32 -19.86 12.01 9.65
CA GLY A 32 -19.64 11.82 11.08
C GLY A 32 -20.49 10.72 11.74
N ILE A 33 -21.05 9.79 10.98
CA ILE A 33 -21.81 8.65 11.55
C ILE A 33 -20.86 7.63 12.18
N LEU A 34 -19.70 7.38 11.57
CA LEU A 34 -18.69 6.45 12.06
C LEU A 34 -17.33 7.13 12.16
N SER A 35 -16.56 6.79 13.20
CA SER A 35 -15.15 7.16 13.28
C SER A 35 -14.28 6.22 12.43
N ALA A 36 -13.04 6.65 12.17
CA ALA A 36 -12.01 5.83 11.52
C ALA A 36 -11.89 4.43 12.13
N THR A 37 -11.75 4.40 13.44
CA THR A 37 -11.57 3.18 14.22
C THR A 37 -12.79 2.27 14.14
N LEU A 38 -14.00 2.83 14.21
CA LEU A 38 -15.24 2.06 14.08
C LEU A 38 -15.40 1.46 12.68
N CYS A 39 -15.07 2.22 11.63
CA CYS A 39 -15.04 1.69 10.28
C CYS A 39 -14.04 0.54 10.14
N ASN A 40 -12.83 0.68 10.71
CA ASN A 40 -11.84 -0.39 10.70
C ASN A 40 -12.37 -1.64 11.40
N PHE A 41 -13.00 -1.51 12.57
CA PHE A 41 -13.60 -2.65 13.27
C PHE A 41 -14.71 -3.32 12.46
N ILE A 42 -15.61 -2.56 11.84
CA ILE A 42 -16.68 -3.11 11.00
C ILE A 42 -16.06 -3.87 9.82
N VAL A 43 -15.07 -3.29 9.13
CA VAL A 43 -14.41 -3.98 8.01
C VAL A 43 -13.70 -5.25 8.47
N LEU A 44 -12.99 -5.22 9.60
CA LEU A 44 -12.32 -6.41 10.14
C LEU A 44 -13.32 -7.50 10.49
N PHE A 45 -14.45 -7.14 11.10
CA PHE A 45 -15.54 -8.07 11.37
C PHE A 45 -16.11 -8.67 10.07
N LEU A 46 -16.29 -7.85 9.05
CA LEU A 46 -16.67 -8.28 7.71
C LEU A 46 -15.56 -9.08 6.98
N PHE A 47 -14.31 -9.02 7.39
CA PHE A 47 -13.27 -9.90 6.85
C PHE A 47 -13.10 -11.17 7.67
N LEU A 48 -13.48 -11.17 8.95
CA LEU A 48 -13.44 -12.35 9.81
C LEU A 48 -14.35 -13.48 9.28
N HIS A 49 -15.51 -13.17 8.67
CA HIS A 49 -16.29 -14.25 8.04
C HIS A 49 -15.58 -14.86 6.83
N VAL A 50 -14.82 -14.06 6.06
CA VAL A 50 -14.03 -14.58 4.95
C VAL A 50 -12.94 -15.52 5.48
N PHE A 51 -12.35 -15.16 6.62
CA PHE A 51 -11.36 -15.97 7.32
C PHE A 51 -11.94 -17.28 7.86
N GLN A 52 -13.03 -17.22 8.65
CA GLN A 52 -13.62 -18.39 9.33
C GLN A 52 -14.17 -19.45 8.38
N PHE A 53 -14.76 -19.05 7.25
CA PHE A 53 -15.44 -19.99 6.36
C PHE A 53 -14.54 -20.59 5.26
N TYR A 54 -13.38 -20.00 4.99
CA TYR A 54 -12.59 -20.35 3.80
C TYR A 54 -11.08 -20.48 4.04
N SER A 55 -10.58 -20.11 5.23
CA SER A 55 -9.17 -20.29 5.57
C SER A 55 -8.95 -21.63 6.27
N SER A 56 -8.10 -22.49 5.70
CA SER A 56 -7.48 -23.59 6.46
C SER A 56 -6.21 -23.06 7.13
N TRP A 57 -5.73 -23.70 8.20
CA TRP A 57 -4.43 -23.37 8.82
C TRP A 57 -3.27 -23.30 7.80
N LYS A 58 -3.39 -23.99 6.66
CA LYS A 58 -2.42 -23.92 5.55
C LYS A 58 -2.37 -22.54 4.87
N ALA A 59 -3.46 -21.77 4.87
CA ALA A 59 -3.50 -20.42 4.33
C ALA A 59 -2.77 -19.40 5.22
N LEU A 60 -2.51 -19.73 6.50
CA LEU A 60 -1.70 -18.91 7.41
C LEU A 60 -0.20 -19.16 7.29
N ARG A 61 0.24 -20.15 6.51
CA ARG A 61 1.68 -20.50 6.38
C ARG A 61 2.53 -19.32 5.89
N LEU A 62 1.95 -18.34 5.22
CA LEU A 62 2.66 -17.16 4.76
C LEU A 62 2.80 -16.07 5.82
N GLU A 63 2.00 -16.12 6.88
CA GLU A 63 1.94 -15.15 7.97
C GLU A 63 2.88 -15.48 9.13
N TRP A 64 3.62 -16.59 9.05
CA TRP A 64 4.56 -17.01 10.12
C TRP A 64 5.50 -15.88 10.58
N PRO A 65 6.08 -15.04 9.70
CA PRO A 65 6.88 -13.91 10.14
C PRO A 65 6.09 -12.87 10.98
N LEU A 66 4.83 -12.57 10.62
CA LEU A 66 3.97 -11.69 11.41
C LEU A 66 3.56 -12.34 12.74
N LEU A 67 3.30 -13.64 12.74
CA LEU A 67 3.03 -14.39 13.98
C LEU A 67 4.25 -14.41 14.90
N PHE A 68 5.46 -14.57 14.34
CA PHE A 68 6.71 -14.43 15.08
C PHE A 68 6.88 -13.01 15.61
N PHE A 69 6.48 -12.00 14.83
CA PHE A 69 6.49 -10.62 15.30
C PHE A 69 5.52 -10.43 16.47
N ILE A 70 4.33 -11.02 16.46
CA ILE A 70 3.43 -11.02 17.63
C ILE A 70 4.13 -11.63 18.86
N ILE A 71 4.78 -12.78 18.71
CA ILE A 71 5.51 -13.43 19.81
C ILE A 71 6.62 -12.52 20.34
N LEU A 72 7.39 -11.88 19.47
CA LEU A 72 8.41 -10.92 19.87
C LEU A 72 7.80 -9.79 20.71
N ILE A 73 6.66 -9.23 20.29
CA ILE A 73 5.99 -8.15 21.04
C ILE A 73 5.63 -8.62 22.45
N PHE A 74 5.12 -9.85 22.59
CA PHE A 74 4.85 -10.44 23.90
C PHE A 74 6.13 -10.65 24.73
N LEU A 75 7.24 -11.09 24.14
CA LEU A 75 8.50 -11.26 24.87
C LEU A 75 9.10 -9.92 25.30
N LEU A 76 8.97 -8.88 24.46
CA LEU A 76 9.47 -7.55 24.76
C LEU A 76 8.60 -6.79 25.77
N HIS A 77 7.32 -7.16 25.92
CA HIS A 77 6.42 -6.59 26.93
C HIS A 77 7.03 -6.67 28.33
N ASP A 78 7.49 -7.85 28.74
CA ASP A 78 8.09 -8.08 30.05
C ASP A 78 9.44 -7.36 30.18
N TYR A 79 10.23 -7.33 29.09
CA TYR A 79 11.53 -6.66 29.07
C TYR A 79 11.42 -5.15 29.32
N TYR A 80 10.45 -4.48 28.68
CA TYR A 80 10.23 -3.03 28.83
C TYR A 80 9.33 -2.67 30.02
N GLY A 81 8.73 -3.65 30.71
CA GLY A 81 7.76 -3.40 31.77
C GLY A 81 6.56 -2.55 31.31
N SER A 82 6.17 -2.68 30.05
CA SER A 82 5.15 -1.83 29.45
C SER A 82 3.74 -2.17 29.95
N PRO A 83 2.79 -1.22 29.97
CA PRO A 83 1.40 -1.53 30.28
C PRO A 83 0.80 -2.56 29.31
N LEU A 84 -0.10 -3.42 29.81
CA LEU A 84 -0.80 -4.42 28.98
C LEU A 84 -1.56 -3.78 27.80
N SER A 85 -2.07 -2.55 27.98
CA SER A 85 -2.76 -1.79 26.94
C SER A 85 -1.88 -1.53 25.71
N TYR A 86 -0.56 -1.42 25.88
CA TYR A 86 0.38 -1.18 24.77
C TYR A 86 0.51 -2.44 23.91
N THR A 87 0.66 -3.60 24.56
CA THR A 87 0.68 -4.92 23.92
C THR A 87 -0.62 -5.21 23.18
N LEU A 88 -1.78 -4.90 23.80
CA LEU A 88 -3.08 -5.07 23.16
C LEU A 88 -3.26 -4.18 21.92
N THR A 89 -2.74 -2.96 21.95
CA THR A 89 -2.77 -2.04 20.81
C THR A 89 -1.97 -2.60 19.63
N TYR A 90 -0.78 -3.14 19.90
CA TYR A 90 0.03 -3.78 18.87
C TYR A 90 -0.55 -5.10 18.35
N PHE A 91 -1.16 -5.88 19.24
CA PHE A 91 -1.91 -7.07 18.84
C PHE A 91 -3.03 -6.69 17.86
N TYR A 92 -3.76 -5.61 18.14
CA TYR A 92 -4.75 -5.06 17.20
C TYR A 92 -4.12 -4.67 15.85
N TYR A 93 -3.00 -3.95 15.84
CA TYR A 93 -2.30 -3.57 14.60
C TYR A 93 -1.89 -4.78 13.75
N LEU A 94 -1.27 -5.78 14.36
CA LEU A 94 -0.83 -6.98 13.63
C LEU A 94 -2.01 -7.85 13.18
N MET A 95 -3.06 -7.96 13.99
CA MET A 95 -4.28 -8.68 13.60
C MET A 95 -4.98 -8.01 12.41
N CYS A 96 -4.98 -6.67 12.34
CA CYS A 96 -5.46 -5.96 11.15
C CYS A 96 -4.68 -6.40 9.91
N THR A 97 -3.35 -6.35 9.98
CA THR A 97 -2.49 -6.76 8.86
C THR A 97 -2.78 -8.20 8.44
N VAL A 98 -2.83 -9.15 9.38
CA VAL A 98 -3.03 -10.58 9.08
C VAL A 98 -4.41 -10.86 8.47
N ILE A 99 -5.50 -10.40 9.10
CA ILE A 99 -6.87 -10.69 8.63
C ILE A 99 -7.07 -10.14 7.22
N VAL A 100 -6.58 -8.92 6.99
CA VAL A 100 -6.78 -8.20 5.74
C VAL A 100 -5.88 -8.76 4.62
N ALA A 101 -4.62 -9.07 4.93
CA ALA A 101 -3.71 -9.70 3.97
C ALA A 101 -4.27 -11.04 3.51
N VAL A 102 -4.67 -11.91 4.45
CA VAL A 102 -5.29 -13.21 4.14
C VAL A 102 -6.55 -13.03 3.31
N SER A 103 -7.40 -12.06 3.65
CA SER A 103 -8.62 -11.75 2.90
C SER A 103 -8.27 -11.37 1.46
N GLY A 104 -7.40 -10.39 1.23
CA GLY A 104 -6.99 -9.97 -0.12
C GLY A 104 -6.55 -11.14 -0.99
N ARG A 105 -5.82 -12.11 -0.42
CA ARG A 105 -5.46 -13.35 -1.11
C ARG A 105 -6.67 -14.20 -1.46
N LEU A 106 -7.52 -14.53 -0.49
CA LEU A 106 -8.70 -15.37 -0.71
C LEU A 106 -9.64 -14.76 -1.76
N TYR A 107 -9.74 -13.42 -1.80
CA TYR A 107 -10.46 -12.71 -2.85
C TYR A 107 -9.82 -12.92 -4.23
N ALA A 108 -8.50 -12.78 -4.35
CA ALA A 108 -7.79 -13.06 -5.59
C ALA A 108 -7.98 -14.53 -6.04
N GLU A 109 -7.88 -15.48 -5.10
CA GLU A 109 -8.10 -16.90 -5.38
C GLU A 109 -9.53 -17.19 -5.85
N ARG A 110 -10.53 -16.58 -5.22
CA ARG A 110 -11.93 -16.77 -5.59
C ARG A 110 -12.24 -16.15 -6.95
N PHE A 111 -11.76 -14.93 -7.18
CA PHE A 111 -12.00 -14.20 -8.41
C PHE A 111 -11.40 -14.94 -9.62
N PHE A 112 -10.24 -15.58 -9.44
CA PHE A 112 -9.53 -16.33 -10.49
C PHE A 112 -9.56 -17.85 -10.33
N LYS A 113 -10.50 -18.41 -9.55
CA LYS A 113 -10.61 -19.85 -9.30
C LYS A 113 -10.66 -20.67 -10.60
N ASN A 114 -11.32 -20.13 -11.63
CA ASN A 114 -11.35 -20.66 -12.98
C ASN A 114 -10.90 -19.58 -13.96
N TYR A 115 -9.58 -19.39 -14.09
CA TYR A 115 -9.02 -18.41 -15.02
C TYR A 115 -9.59 -18.61 -16.44
N SER A 116 -10.39 -17.64 -16.87
CA SER A 116 -11.01 -17.56 -18.20
C SER A 116 -10.96 -16.13 -18.71
N ASN A 117 -11.06 -15.93 -20.03
CA ASN A 117 -11.15 -14.59 -20.62
C ASN A 117 -12.33 -13.78 -20.04
N LYS A 118 -13.42 -14.47 -19.67
CA LYS A 118 -14.58 -13.83 -19.01
C LYS A 118 -14.24 -13.27 -17.63
N THR A 119 -13.40 -13.95 -16.85
CA THR A 119 -12.98 -13.44 -15.52
C THR A 119 -12.09 -12.21 -15.63
N SER A 120 -11.17 -12.17 -16.59
CA SER A 120 -10.35 -10.96 -16.82
C SER A 120 -11.20 -9.79 -17.33
N GLU A 121 -12.14 -10.03 -18.24
CA GLU A 121 -13.09 -8.99 -18.69
C GLU A 121 -13.89 -8.38 -17.54
N ILE A 122 -14.39 -9.19 -16.61
CA ILE A 122 -15.11 -8.70 -15.43
C ILE A 122 -14.18 -7.84 -14.55
N PHE A 123 -12.93 -8.26 -14.34
CA PHE A 123 -11.95 -7.48 -13.59
C PHE A 123 -11.73 -6.09 -14.21
N PHE A 124 -11.49 -6.02 -15.52
CA PHE A 124 -11.30 -4.75 -16.21
C PHE A 124 -12.55 -3.88 -16.20
N LYS A 125 -13.74 -4.49 -16.32
CA LYS A 125 -15.00 -3.75 -16.24
C LYS A 125 -15.17 -3.13 -14.85
N ILE A 126 -14.95 -3.89 -13.78
CA ILE A 126 -15.01 -3.38 -12.40
C ILE A 126 -13.96 -2.29 -12.19
N SER A 127 -12.73 -2.52 -12.63
CA SER A 127 -11.62 -1.56 -12.50
C SER A 127 -11.92 -0.22 -13.18
N LYS A 128 -12.49 -0.25 -14.39
CA LYS A 128 -12.89 0.97 -15.11
C LYS A 128 -14.00 1.73 -14.39
N TRP A 129 -15.05 1.02 -13.93
CA TRP A 129 -16.13 1.65 -13.18
C TRP A 129 -15.66 2.28 -11.88
N PHE A 130 -14.80 1.55 -11.17
CA PHE A 130 -14.19 2.01 -9.94
C PHE A 130 -13.36 3.28 -10.15
N LEU A 131 -12.44 3.27 -11.12
CA LEU A 131 -11.59 4.43 -11.40
C LEU A 131 -12.38 5.60 -11.98
N PHE A 132 -13.41 5.35 -12.79
CA PHE A 132 -14.31 6.40 -13.25
C PHE A 132 -14.99 7.10 -12.06
N LEU A 133 -15.50 6.32 -11.10
CA LEU A 133 -16.09 6.88 -9.89
C LEU A 133 -15.07 7.66 -9.07
N GLN A 134 -13.82 7.18 -8.97
CA GLN A 134 -12.74 7.93 -8.33
C GLN A 134 -12.48 9.26 -9.01
N VAL A 135 -12.32 9.27 -10.34
CA VAL A 135 -12.07 10.50 -11.11
C VAL A 135 -13.18 11.53 -10.86
N VAL A 136 -14.45 11.11 -10.90
CA VAL A 136 -15.57 12.03 -10.64
C VAL A 136 -15.47 12.61 -9.23
N MET A 137 -15.24 11.77 -8.22
CA MET A 137 -15.17 12.23 -6.83
C MET A 137 -13.94 13.11 -6.56
N THR A 138 -12.77 12.76 -7.08
CA THR A 138 -11.57 13.57 -6.87
C THR A 138 -11.66 14.91 -7.59
N ILE A 139 -12.30 14.99 -8.76
CA ILE A 139 -12.60 16.27 -9.42
C ILE A 139 -13.50 17.13 -8.53
N ILE A 140 -14.58 16.56 -7.97
CA ILE A 140 -15.49 17.29 -7.08
C ILE A 140 -14.74 17.79 -5.84
N GLN A 141 -13.98 16.90 -5.17
CA GLN A 141 -13.21 17.24 -3.98
C GLN A 141 -12.10 18.27 -4.26
N SER A 142 -11.44 18.19 -5.41
CA SER A 142 -10.40 19.15 -5.83
C SER A 142 -10.98 20.51 -6.21
N THR A 143 -12.15 20.54 -6.86
CA THR A 143 -12.79 21.79 -7.30
C THR A 143 -13.44 22.53 -6.13
N PHE A 144 -14.04 21.79 -5.20
CA PHE A 144 -14.78 22.34 -4.06
C PHE A 144 -14.11 22.02 -2.73
N THR A 145 -12.77 22.02 -2.67
CA THR A 145 -12.00 21.54 -1.51
C THR A 145 -12.41 22.24 -0.21
N GLN A 146 -12.49 23.57 -0.21
CA GLN A 146 -12.87 24.32 0.99
C GLN A 146 -14.28 23.96 1.44
N SER A 147 -15.27 24.02 0.55
CA SER A 147 -16.66 23.67 0.86
C SER A 147 -16.80 22.21 1.32
N TYR A 148 -15.98 21.31 0.76
CA TYR A 148 -15.96 19.92 1.15
C TYR A 148 -15.43 19.72 2.57
N ILE A 149 -14.35 20.40 2.93
CA ILE A 149 -13.78 20.41 4.29
C ILE A 149 -14.79 21.02 5.27
N ASP A 150 -15.36 22.18 4.95
CA ASP A 150 -16.29 22.91 5.82
C ASP A 150 -17.57 22.11 6.12
N PHE A 151 -18.03 21.31 5.17
CA PHE A 151 -19.21 20.46 5.35
C PHE A 151 -18.89 19.14 6.06
N SER A 152 -17.62 18.77 6.19
CA SER A 152 -17.24 17.53 6.87
C SER A 152 -17.50 17.62 8.37
N ARG A 153 -18.06 16.55 8.94
CA ARG A 153 -18.15 16.39 10.40
C ARG A 153 -16.88 15.76 11.00
N ALA A 154 -15.99 15.26 10.16
CA ALA A 154 -14.66 14.81 10.55
C ALA A 154 -13.66 15.94 10.28
N SER A 155 -12.68 16.11 11.17
CA SER A 155 -11.57 17.05 10.91
C SER A 155 -10.77 16.56 9.73
N ILE A 156 -10.80 17.27 8.60
CA ILE A 156 -10.05 16.96 7.37
C ILE A 156 -9.05 18.08 7.13
N GLY A 157 -7.77 17.74 7.03
CA GLY A 157 -6.74 18.67 6.58
C GLY A 157 -6.88 18.95 5.09
N TYR A 158 -6.44 20.13 4.63
CA TYR A 158 -6.51 20.50 3.22
C TYR A 158 -5.75 19.51 2.31
N GLU A 159 -4.62 19.00 2.81
CA GLU A 159 -3.79 18.02 2.10
C GLU A 159 -4.52 16.68 1.92
N ASP A 160 -5.34 16.29 2.88
CA ASP A 160 -6.06 14.99 2.93
C ASP A 160 -7.47 15.05 2.33
N ALA A 161 -7.91 16.21 1.84
CA ALA A 161 -9.29 16.42 1.39
C ALA A 161 -9.65 15.68 0.09
N ILE A 162 -8.65 15.22 -0.66
CA ILE A 162 -8.80 14.54 -1.95
C ILE A 162 -8.51 13.05 -1.79
N PHE A 163 -9.52 12.30 -1.34
CA PHE A 163 -9.43 10.85 -1.12
C PHE A 163 -10.36 10.03 -2.04
N GLY A 164 -11.10 10.68 -2.94
CA GLY A 164 -12.02 10.04 -3.88
C GLY A 164 -13.26 9.48 -3.17
N THR A 165 -13.77 8.33 -3.65
CA THR A 165 -14.83 7.58 -2.95
C THR A 165 -14.27 6.77 -1.79
N LEU A 166 -12.95 6.80 -1.63
CA LEU A 166 -12.16 5.81 -0.97
C LEU A 166 -11.51 6.38 0.25
N PHE A 167 -11.84 5.74 1.36
CA PHE A 167 -11.02 5.74 2.55
C PHE A 167 -10.91 7.03 3.32
N LEU A 168 -10.71 6.77 4.60
CA LEU A 168 -10.18 7.67 5.60
C LEU A 168 -9.07 8.52 5.02
N GLN A 169 -9.37 9.77 4.66
CA GLN A 169 -8.44 10.90 4.75
C GLN A 169 -6.99 10.57 4.33
N SER A 170 -6.81 9.81 3.24
CA SER A 170 -5.50 9.30 2.82
C SER A 170 -5.44 9.27 1.30
N ASP A 171 -4.99 10.39 0.75
CA ASP A 171 -4.66 10.54 -0.66
C ASP A 171 -3.61 9.52 -1.11
N ALA A 172 -2.68 9.16 -0.21
CA ALA A 172 -1.66 8.15 -0.43
C ALA A 172 -2.24 6.74 -0.58
N ALA A 173 -3.24 6.35 0.22
CA ALA A 173 -3.90 5.05 0.07
C ALA A 173 -4.60 4.94 -1.29
N LEU A 174 -5.31 6.00 -1.69
CA LEU A 174 -5.93 6.10 -3.01
C LEU A 174 -4.89 6.00 -4.13
N ALA A 175 -3.80 6.74 -4.01
CA ALA A 175 -2.74 6.76 -5.02
C ALA A 175 -2.09 5.39 -5.18
N THR A 176 -1.77 4.71 -4.08
CA THR A 176 -1.21 3.36 -4.10
C THR A 176 -2.18 2.32 -4.66
N VAL A 177 -3.49 2.42 -4.36
CA VAL A 177 -4.50 1.59 -5.02
C VAL A 177 -4.45 1.78 -6.53
N CYS A 178 -4.38 3.03 -7.00
CA CYS A 178 -4.29 3.35 -8.43
C CYS A 178 -3.00 2.79 -9.05
N GLU A 179 -1.85 2.96 -8.42
CA GLU A 179 -0.56 2.40 -8.88
C GLU A 179 -0.61 0.88 -9.02
N LEU A 180 -1.16 0.18 -8.03
CA LEU A 180 -1.29 -1.28 -8.05
C LEU A 180 -2.29 -1.76 -9.11
N MET A 181 -3.36 -1.00 -9.35
CA MET A 181 -4.30 -1.29 -10.45
C MET A 181 -3.66 -1.09 -11.82
N ILE A 182 -2.89 -0.01 -12.01
CA ILE A 182 -2.11 0.23 -13.24
C ILE A 182 -1.18 -0.96 -13.48
N LEU A 183 -0.42 -1.38 -12.47
CA LEU A 183 0.46 -2.54 -12.57
C LEU A 183 -0.30 -3.82 -12.97
N ALA A 184 -1.40 -4.11 -12.28
CA ALA A 184 -2.20 -5.31 -12.52
C ALA A 184 -2.63 -5.42 -13.99
N VAL A 185 -3.00 -4.29 -14.61
CA VAL A 185 -3.51 -4.26 -15.98
C VAL A 185 -2.42 -4.47 -17.04
N TYR A 186 -1.17 -4.08 -16.76
CA TYR A 186 -0.05 -4.37 -17.65
C TYR A 186 0.40 -5.84 -17.57
N ILE A 187 0.17 -6.49 -16.44
CA ILE A 187 0.51 -7.91 -16.22
C ILE A 187 -0.57 -8.85 -16.75
N LEU A 188 -1.85 -8.50 -16.54
CA LEU A 188 -2.97 -9.30 -17.03
C LEU A 188 -3.07 -9.22 -18.58
N PRO A 189 -3.46 -10.32 -19.25
CA PRO A 189 -3.74 -10.27 -20.68
C PRO A 189 -5.00 -9.44 -20.90
N SER A 190 -4.79 -8.28 -21.50
CA SER A 190 -5.81 -7.29 -21.76
C SER A 190 -5.55 -6.60 -23.09
N ASN A 191 -6.61 -6.11 -23.70
CA ASN A 191 -6.51 -5.33 -24.91
C ASN A 191 -5.84 -3.99 -24.60
N PHE A 192 -5.09 -3.44 -25.57
CA PHE A 192 -4.40 -2.16 -25.42
C PHE A 192 -5.34 -1.03 -24.94
N ARG A 193 -6.60 -1.05 -25.42
CA ARG A 193 -7.64 -0.11 -24.97
C ARG A 193 -7.87 -0.13 -23.46
N ASP A 194 -7.96 -1.32 -22.86
CA ASP A 194 -8.20 -1.43 -21.41
C ASP A 194 -6.97 -0.97 -20.62
N LYS A 195 -5.76 -1.31 -21.09
CA LYS A 195 -4.50 -0.79 -20.54
C LYS A 195 -4.48 0.72 -20.52
N PHE A 196 -4.77 1.32 -21.66
CA PHE A 196 -4.77 2.77 -21.83
C PHE A 196 -5.81 3.48 -20.94
N ILE A 197 -7.06 3.02 -20.95
CA ILE A 197 -8.14 3.64 -20.17
C ILE A 197 -7.84 3.59 -18.67
N ILE A 198 -7.48 2.41 -18.13
CA ILE A 198 -7.21 2.26 -16.70
C ILE A 198 -5.97 3.07 -16.31
N THR A 199 -4.93 3.07 -17.15
CA THR A 199 -3.72 3.88 -16.91
C THR A 199 -4.04 5.35 -16.81
N ILE A 200 -4.78 5.91 -17.78
CA ILE A 200 -5.12 7.33 -17.78
C ILE A 200 -6.00 7.70 -16.60
N MET A 201 -7.05 6.92 -16.32
CA MET A 201 -7.92 7.21 -15.18
C MET A 201 -7.15 7.15 -13.86
N GLY A 202 -6.26 6.16 -13.67
CA GLY A 202 -5.41 6.06 -12.50
C GLY A 202 -4.45 7.24 -12.36
N ILE A 203 -3.81 7.69 -13.44
CA ILE A 203 -2.94 8.87 -13.45
C ILE A 203 -3.73 10.13 -13.08
N ILE A 204 -4.92 10.33 -13.67
CA ILE A 204 -5.77 11.49 -13.36
C ILE A 204 -6.07 11.53 -11.86
N VAL A 205 -6.44 10.39 -11.25
CA VAL A 205 -6.70 10.31 -9.81
C VAL A 205 -5.45 10.68 -9.00
N ILE A 206 -4.28 10.13 -9.33
CA ILE A 206 -3.03 10.39 -8.61
C ILE A 206 -2.60 11.86 -8.73
N PHE A 207 -2.75 12.47 -9.91
CA PHE A 207 -2.36 13.87 -10.15
C PHE A 207 -3.34 14.89 -9.57
N LEU A 208 -4.61 14.51 -9.38
CA LEU A 208 -5.56 15.33 -8.65
C LEU A 208 -5.33 15.26 -7.14
N GLY A 209 -4.67 14.22 -6.63
CA GLY A 209 -4.23 14.14 -5.24
C GLY A 209 -3.03 15.05 -4.95
N ASN A 210 -2.80 15.32 -3.66
CA ASN A 210 -1.76 16.26 -3.20
C ASN A 210 -0.39 15.59 -3.00
N SER A 211 -0.32 14.25 -2.97
CA SER A 211 0.94 13.51 -2.76
C SER A 211 1.90 13.56 -3.96
N LYS A 212 2.86 14.51 -3.91
CA LYS A 212 4.00 14.58 -4.86
C LYS A 212 4.81 13.29 -4.92
N ALA A 213 4.93 12.58 -3.79
CA ALA A 213 5.66 11.31 -3.73
C ALA A 213 4.99 10.25 -4.63
N ALA A 214 3.68 10.12 -4.56
CA ALA A 214 2.93 9.19 -5.42
C ALA A 214 2.97 9.61 -6.90
N GLN A 215 2.91 10.91 -7.19
CA GLN A 215 3.08 11.43 -8.55
C GLN A 215 4.45 11.05 -9.15
N PHE A 216 5.53 11.20 -8.37
CA PHE A 216 6.87 10.82 -8.82
C PHE A 216 6.99 9.30 -9.03
N VAL A 217 6.47 8.52 -8.09
CA VAL A 217 6.46 7.06 -8.16
C VAL A 217 5.70 6.62 -9.42
N VAL A 218 4.46 7.05 -9.65
CA VAL A 218 3.70 6.63 -10.85
C VAL A 218 4.41 6.96 -12.17
N LEU A 219 5.09 8.11 -12.26
CA LEU A 219 5.86 8.46 -13.46
C LEU A 219 7.05 7.53 -13.69
N GLY A 220 7.84 7.28 -12.64
CA GLY A 220 8.96 6.33 -12.71
C GLY A 220 8.50 4.92 -13.05
N LEU A 221 7.37 4.51 -12.47
CA LEU A 221 6.73 3.23 -12.72
C LEU A 221 6.29 3.07 -14.19
N LEU A 222 5.67 4.10 -14.77
CA LEU A 222 5.27 4.09 -16.18
C LEU A 222 6.49 4.02 -17.10
N ALA A 223 7.54 4.79 -16.82
CA ALA A 223 8.78 4.71 -17.59
C ALA A 223 9.34 3.28 -17.60
N ILE A 224 9.39 2.63 -16.44
CA ILE A 224 9.87 1.24 -16.29
C ILE A 224 8.97 0.24 -17.03
N ILE A 225 7.65 0.34 -16.90
CA ILE A 225 6.69 -0.54 -17.58
C ILE A 225 6.79 -0.39 -19.10
N TRP A 226 6.85 0.84 -19.59
CA TRP A 226 6.94 1.14 -21.01
C TRP A 226 8.26 0.66 -21.59
N LEU A 227 9.38 0.92 -20.90
CA LEU A 227 10.67 0.35 -21.25
C LEU A 227 10.58 -1.17 -21.39
N ASN A 228 10.10 -1.88 -20.36
CA ASN A 228 9.98 -3.33 -20.39
C ASN A 228 9.05 -3.84 -21.52
N PHE A 229 7.96 -3.11 -21.82
CA PHE A 229 7.04 -3.44 -22.92
C PHE A 229 7.68 -3.28 -24.31
N PHE A 230 8.43 -2.20 -24.53
CA PHE A 230 9.17 -2.01 -25.78
C PHE A 230 10.32 -3.01 -25.92
N PHE A 231 11.06 -3.27 -24.84
CA PHE A 231 12.20 -4.20 -24.84
C PHE A 231 11.83 -5.64 -25.20
N GLN A 232 10.64 -6.11 -24.83
CA GLN A 232 10.21 -7.48 -25.14
C GLN A 232 9.89 -7.71 -26.63
N LYS A 233 9.57 -6.66 -27.40
CA LYS A 233 9.08 -6.80 -28.79
C LYS A 233 10.13 -6.62 -29.89
N THR A 234 11.31 -6.06 -29.60
CA THR A 234 12.30 -5.73 -30.64
C THR A 234 13.54 -6.62 -30.62
N ARG A 235 13.78 -7.37 -31.71
CA ARG A 235 15.02 -8.17 -31.95
C ARG A 235 16.33 -7.34 -31.94
N LEU A 236 16.23 -6.02 -32.10
CA LEU A 236 17.36 -5.05 -32.03
C LEU A 236 18.06 -5.00 -30.67
N TYR A 237 17.48 -5.62 -29.65
CA TYR A 237 18.04 -5.76 -28.30
C TYR A 237 19.40 -6.48 -28.25
N LYS A 238 19.71 -7.37 -29.19
CA LYS A 238 20.81 -8.31 -28.96
C LYS A 238 22.21 -7.66 -28.97
N TYR A 239 22.41 -6.48 -29.57
CA TYR A 239 23.78 -5.94 -29.73
C TYR A 239 23.97 -4.41 -29.61
N GLY A 240 22.94 -3.55 -29.53
CA GLY A 240 23.16 -2.09 -29.60
C GLY A 240 22.42 -1.24 -28.58
N PHE A 241 21.10 -1.40 -28.49
CA PHE A 241 20.27 -0.46 -27.71
C PHE A 241 20.32 -0.71 -26.20
N GLY A 242 20.47 -1.97 -25.76
CA GLY A 242 20.70 -2.31 -24.35
C GLY A 242 22.08 -1.85 -23.85
N PHE A 243 23.08 -1.79 -24.73
CA PHE A 243 24.40 -1.23 -24.42
C PHE A 243 24.35 0.29 -24.31
N LEU A 244 23.63 0.97 -25.22
CA LEU A 244 23.39 2.41 -25.15
C LEU A 244 22.59 2.83 -23.92
N ILE A 245 21.56 2.07 -23.53
CA ILE A 245 20.81 2.33 -22.29
C ILE A 245 21.63 1.94 -21.06
N GLY A 246 22.44 0.88 -21.11
CA GLY A 246 23.41 0.57 -20.07
C GLY A 246 24.41 1.70 -19.87
N ILE A 247 24.96 2.24 -20.97
CA ILE A 247 25.84 3.43 -20.95
C ILE A 247 25.07 4.65 -20.47
N LEU A 248 23.83 4.89 -20.92
CA LEU A 248 23.02 6.02 -20.47
C LEU A 248 22.70 5.90 -18.97
N VAL A 249 22.42 4.71 -18.45
CA VAL A 249 22.17 4.46 -17.03
C VAL A 249 23.45 4.53 -16.20
N ILE A 250 24.60 4.08 -16.73
CA ILE A 250 25.90 4.25 -16.08
C ILE A 250 26.35 5.72 -16.12
N PHE A 251 26.10 6.43 -17.22
CA PHE A 251 26.45 7.85 -17.40
C PHE A 251 25.52 8.75 -16.60
N LEU A 252 24.21 8.56 -16.69
CA LEU A 252 23.25 9.18 -15.76
C LEU A 252 23.54 8.73 -14.34
N GLY A 253 23.99 7.50 -14.11
CA GLY A 253 24.41 7.00 -12.81
C GLY A 253 25.66 7.70 -12.27
N LEU A 254 26.64 8.04 -13.11
CA LEU A 254 27.89 8.75 -12.77
C LEU A 254 27.68 10.26 -12.63
N VAL A 255 26.90 10.88 -13.53
CA VAL A 255 26.48 12.30 -13.47
C VAL A 255 25.51 12.51 -12.29
N SER A 256 24.64 11.53 -12.06
CA SER A 256 23.88 11.48 -10.82
C SER A 256 24.82 11.17 -9.68
N TYR A 257 25.85 10.32 -9.74
CA TYR A 257 26.67 10.00 -8.56
C TYR A 257 27.32 11.23 -7.92
N THR A 258 27.81 12.18 -8.71
CA THR A 258 28.33 13.47 -8.19
C THR A 258 27.24 14.39 -7.66
N SER A 259 26.05 14.36 -8.25
CA SER A 259 24.89 15.15 -7.81
C SER A 259 24.10 14.48 -6.69
N LEU A 260 24.13 13.16 -6.61
CA LEU A 260 23.41 12.25 -5.71
C LEU A 260 24.21 12.12 -4.44
N SER A 261 25.54 12.10 -4.51
CA SER A 261 26.37 12.26 -3.32
C SER A 261 26.09 13.62 -2.68
N SER A 262 26.07 14.72 -3.45
CA SER A 262 25.67 16.03 -2.90
C SER A 262 24.24 16.03 -2.39
N TYR A 263 23.26 15.47 -3.11
CA TYR A 263 21.88 15.35 -2.61
C TYR A 263 21.77 14.49 -1.35
N ILE A 264 22.55 13.42 -1.22
CA ILE A 264 22.58 12.56 -0.02
C ILE A 264 23.21 13.33 1.14
N PHE A 265 24.32 14.05 0.90
CA PHE A 265 24.93 14.90 1.92
C PHE A 265 24.00 16.03 2.35
N ASP A 266 23.36 16.72 1.40
CA ASP A 266 22.37 17.77 1.66
C ASP A 266 21.16 17.21 2.39
N PHE A 267 20.70 16.02 2.03
CA PHE A 267 19.62 15.32 2.74
C PHE A 267 20.01 14.95 4.16
N ILE A 268 21.23 14.44 4.39
CA ILE A 268 21.73 14.11 5.73
C ILE A 268 21.83 15.39 6.58
N GLN A 269 22.39 16.47 6.02
CA GLN A 269 22.47 17.76 6.68
C GLN A 269 21.07 18.31 7.00
N GLN A 270 20.14 18.22 6.06
CA GLN A 270 18.75 18.63 6.27
C GLN A 270 18.08 17.78 7.35
N ALA A 271 18.28 16.47 7.36
CA ALA A 271 17.71 15.58 8.38
C ALA A 271 18.27 15.89 9.77
N GLN A 272 19.57 16.18 9.88
CA GLN A 272 20.19 16.63 11.13
C GLN A 272 19.65 17.99 11.58
N TYR A 273 19.56 18.94 10.66
CA TYR A 273 18.96 20.25 10.93
C TYR A 273 17.50 20.15 11.38
N ASP A 274 16.72 19.27 10.75
CA ASP A 274 15.34 18.95 11.10
C ASP A 274 15.24 18.32 12.50
N TYR A 275 16.19 17.47 12.87
CA TYR A 275 16.27 16.89 14.20
C TYR A 275 16.58 17.93 15.28
N ASP A 276 17.50 18.86 15.02
CA ASP A 276 17.84 19.91 15.97
C ASP A 276 16.65 20.87 16.25
N ARG A 277 15.67 20.90 15.33
CA ARG A 277 14.42 21.68 15.42
C ARG A 277 13.19 20.82 15.75
N LYS A 278 13.39 19.59 16.26
CA LYS A 278 12.31 18.65 16.58
C LYS A 278 11.24 19.21 17.53
N ASP A 279 11.62 20.17 18.37
CA ASP A 279 10.76 20.77 19.39
C ASP A 279 10.02 22.03 18.91
N GLU A 280 10.23 22.47 17.66
CA GLU A 280 9.62 23.69 17.14
C GLU A 280 8.17 23.49 16.62
N TRP A 281 7.24 24.20 17.27
CA TRP A 281 5.87 24.59 16.86
C TRP A 281 5.04 23.56 16.06
N VAL A 282 4.14 22.89 16.80
CA VAL A 282 2.93 22.14 16.38
C VAL A 282 3.18 20.88 15.53
N THR A 283 4.19 20.85 14.66
CA THR A 283 4.58 19.68 13.87
C THR A 283 6.10 19.66 13.67
N ALA A 284 6.75 18.61 14.16
CA ALA A 284 8.17 18.42 13.94
C ALA A 284 8.46 18.20 12.44
N PRO A 285 9.59 18.67 11.90
CA PRO A 285 9.96 18.40 10.52
C PRO A 285 9.92 16.89 10.21
N ARG A 286 9.46 16.53 9.01
CA ARG A 286 9.15 15.12 8.67
C ARG A 286 10.37 14.20 8.69
N PHE A 287 11.57 14.77 8.53
CA PHE A 287 12.84 14.04 8.56
C PHE A 287 13.55 14.12 9.92
N ALA A 288 12.99 14.78 10.93
CA ALA A 288 13.53 14.78 12.29
C ALA A 288 13.78 13.35 12.84
N PRO A 289 12.89 12.35 12.62
CA PRO A 289 13.15 10.99 13.08
C PRO A 289 14.32 10.33 12.34
N ILE A 290 14.56 10.69 11.07
CA ILE A 290 15.73 10.22 10.31
C ILE A 290 17.01 10.87 10.84
N GLY A 291 16.96 12.16 11.17
CA GLY A 291 18.06 12.86 11.81
C GLY A 291 18.47 12.24 13.13
N GLU A 292 17.52 11.78 13.95
CA GLU A 292 17.83 11.04 15.17
C GLU A 292 18.62 9.77 14.87
N ILE A 293 18.19 8.96 13.89
CA ILE A 293 18.90 7.72 13.52
C ILE A 293 20.37 8.00 13.19
N PHE A 294 20.65 9.12 12.51
CA PHE A 294 22.02 9.53 12.20
C PHE A 294 22.79 10.03 13.41
N GLN A 295 22.16 10.73 14.36
CA GLN A 295 22.82 11.26 15.55
C GLN A 295 23.02 10.21 16.66
N SER A 296 21.97 9.46 17.02
CA SER A 296 22.00 8.45 18.09
C SER A 296 22.69 7.16 17.66
N GLY A 297 22.89 6.96 16.36
CA GLY A 297 23.32 5.69 15.78
C GLY A 297 22.19 4.68 15.67
N ILE A 298 22.49 3.55 15.00
CA ILE A 298 21.53 2.49 14.72
C ILE A 298 21.29 1.67 15.99
N SER A 299 20.05 1.62 16.46
CA SER A 299 19.66 0.75 17.57
C SER A 299 19.04 -0.56 17.08
N TRP A 300 19.53 -1.69 17.62
CA TRP A 300 18.98 -3.02 17.33
C TRP A 300 17.62 -3.24 17.97
N LEU A 301 17.43 -2.69 19.18
CA LEU A 301 16.19 -2.72 19.96
C LEU A 301 15.66 -1.30 20.13
N GLY A 302 14.33 -1.15 20.09
CA GLY A 302 13.68 0.15 20.22
C GLY A 302 13.67 0.66 21.66
N GLN A 303 12.96 1.75 21.87
CA GLN A 303 12.73 2.35 23.19
C GLN A 303 11.53 1.73 23.92
N GLY A 304 10.74 0.90 23.22
CA GLY A 304 9.57 0.20 23.75
C GLY A 304 8.31 0.44 22.93
N PRO A 305 7.26 -0.37 23.11
CA PRO A 305 6.01 -0.23 22.35
C PRO A 305 5.34 1.13 22.60
N LEU A 306 4.78 1.72 21.54
CA LEU A 306 4.07 3.00 21.53
C LEU A 306 4.95 4.20 21.92
N THR A 307 6.26 4.12 21.67
CA THR A 307 7.19 5.22 21.94
C THR A 307 7.02 6.32 20.90
N TYR A 308 7.03 5.97 19.62
CA TYR A 308 6.93 6.96 18.53
C TYR A 308 5.60 7.71 18.54
N TYR A 309 4.51 6.96 18.65
CA TYR A 309 3.17 7.51 18.79
C TYR A 309 2.34 6.60 19.68
N ASN A 310 1.80 7.18 20.76
CA ASN A 310 0.90 6.51 21.66
C ASN A 310 -0.56 6.92 21.36
N PRO A 311 -1.38 6.04 20.76
CA PRO A 311 -2.78 6.35 20.46
C PRO A 311 -3.69 6.43 21.70
N ILE A 312 -3.23 5.93 22.86
CA ILE A 312 -4.00 5.95 24.12
C ILE A 312 -3.92 7.36 24.71
N ASP A 313 -2.70 7.86 24.87
CA ASP A 313 -2.43 9.16 25.48
C ASP A 313 -2.35 10.30 24.45
N LYS A 314 -2.39 9.96 23.15
CA LYS A 314 -2.26 10.86 21.99
C LYS A 314 -0.96 11.65 21.99
N THR A 315 0.11 11.05 22.49
CA THR A 315 1.45 11.65 22.57
C THR A 315 2.31 11.17 21.42
N TRP A 316 3.16 12.05 20.93
CA TRP A 316 4.15 11.77 19.89
C TRP A 316 5.55 11.96 20.46
N LEU A 317 6.49 11.09 20.10
CA LEU A 317 7.91 11.36 20.28
C LEU A 317 8.34 12.50 19.34
N TYR A 318 7.95 12.37 18.08
CA TYR A 318 8.08 13.40 17.05
C TYR A 318 6.74 13.52 16.35
N ASN A 319 6.10 14.68 16.40
CA ASN A 319 4.88 14.91 15.60
C ASN A 319 5.24 15.19 14.12
N SER A 320 5.97 14.23 13.51
CA SER A 320 6.47 14.25 12.13
C SER A 320 5.57 13.45 11.17
N GLY A 321 4.40 13.02 11.65
CA GLY A 321 3.40 12.27 10.88
C GLY A 321 3.48 10.75 11.04
N PHE A 322 2.41 10.07 10.63
CA PHE A 322 2.30 8.61 10.72
C PHE A 322 3.20 7.92 9.70
N SER A 323 4.17 7.14 10.16
CA SER A 323 5.05 6.32 9.32
C SER A 323 5.26 4.97 9.97
N THR A 324 4.99 3.89 9.23
CA THR A 324 5.31 2.53 9.71
C THR A 324 6.79 2.34 9.93
N ILE A 325 7.64 2.98 9.13
CA ILE A 325 9.10 2.90 9.30
C ILE A 325 9.48 3.50 10.65
N TYR A 326 9.00 4.70 10.96
CA TYR A 326 9.32 5.38 12.22
C TYR A 326 8.76 4.61 13.41
N VAL A 327 7.47 4.24 13.37
CA VAL A 327 6.85 3.44 14.45
C VAL A 327 7.64 2.16 14.73
N LEU A 328 7.99 1.38 13.70
CA LEU A 328 8.71 0.12 13.91
C LEU A 328 10.14 0.34 14.42
N TYR A 329 10.83 1.36 13.92
CA TYR A 329 12.20 1.64 14.31
C TYR A 329 12.29 2.14 15.75
N PHE A 330 11.48 3.13 16.14
CA PHE A 330 11.53 3.66 17.50
C PHE A 330 10.97 2.68 18.53
N ASP A 331 9.95 1.90 18.17
CA ASP A 331 9.30 1.04 19.15
C ASP A 331 10.02 -0.31 19.32
N TYR A 332 10.57 -0.87 18.22
CA TYR A 332 11.20 -2.19 18.21
C TYR A 332 12.60 -2.24 17.60
N GLY A 333 13.17 -1.10 17.21
CA GLY A 333 14.51 -1.01 16.65
C GLY A 333 14.60 -1.56 15.23
N LEU A 334 15.83 -1.78 14.79
CA LEU A 334 16.11 -2.40 13.50
C LEU A 334 15.47 -3.80 13.38
N LEU A 335 15.30 -4.51 14.50
CA LEU A 335 14.69 -5.84 14.52
C LEU A 335 13.21 -5.81 14.06
N GLY A 336 12.41 -4.86 14.56
CA GLY A 336 11.02 -4.69 14.12
C GLY A 336 10.92 -4.35 12.63
N PHE A 337 11.80 -3.46 12.16
CA PHE A 337 11.92 -3.14 10.74
C PHE A 337 12.24 -4.39 9.90
N ILE A 338 13.25 -5.16 10.27
CA ILE A 338 13.67 -6.38 9.55
C ILE A 338 12.52 -7.40 9.50
N LEU A 339 11.79 -7.62 10.59
CA LEU A 339 10.70 -8.61 10.61
C LEU A 339 9.56 -8.23 9.68
N TYR A 340 9.08 -6.99 9.74
CA TYR A 340 7.99 -6.54 8.89
C TYR A 340 8.38 -6.50 7.41
N PHE A 341 9.56 -5.95 7.08
CA PHE A 341 10.00 -5.87 5.69
C PHE A 341 10.45 -7.23 5.14
N SER A 342 11.01 -8.13 5.95
CA SER A 342 11.32 -9.49 5.51
C SER A 342 10.05 -10.29 5.18
N TYR A 343 8.96 -10.11 5.95
CA TYR A 343 7.65 -10.67 5.62
C TYR A 343 7.15 -10.18 4.25
N GLN A 344 7.12 -8.87 4.03
CA GLN A 344 6.65 -8.31 2.77
C GLN A 344 7.57 -8.69 1.59
N SER A 345 8.88 -8.67 1.82
CA SER A 345 9.88 -9.13 0.84
C SER A 345 9.66 -10.59 0.47
N PHE A 346 9.44 -11.46 1.46
CA PHE A 346 9.17 -12.87 1.24
C PHE A 346 7.92 -13.08 0.37
N LEU A 347 6.85 -12.33 0.66
CA LEU A 347 5.62 -12.34 -0.15
C LEU A 347 5.88 -11.94 -1.61
N ILE A 348 6.58 -10.82 -1.84
CA ILE A 348 6.94 -10.35 -3.19
C ILE A 348 7.83 -11.36 -3.92
N MET A 349 8.84 -11.89 -3.23
CA MET A 349 9.83 -12.80 -3.81
C MET A 349 9.24 -14.16 -4.18
N LYS A 350 8.23 -14.62 -3.43
CA LYS A 350 7.51 -15.87 -3.71
C LYS A 350 6.76 -15.83 -5.04
N ILE A 351 6.41 -14.65 -5.53
CA ILE A 351 5.85 -14.51 -6.87
C ILE A 351 7.00 -14.66 -7.87
N GLY A 352 6.87 -15.61 -8.80
CA GLY A 352 7.86 -15.82 -9.86
C GLY A 352 7.86 -14.71 -10.92
N LEU A 353 7.89 -13.44 -10.54
CA LEU A 353 7.89 -12.30 -11.45
C LEU A 353 9.28 -11.94 -11.96
N ASN A 354 9.32 -11.20 -13.08
CA ASN A 354 10.50 -10.45 -13.49
C ASN A 354 10.92 -9.53 -12.33
N PHE A 355 12.23 -9.44 -12.10
CA PHE A 355 12.87 -8.49 -11.18
C PHE A 355 12.25 -7.09 -11.22
N VAL A 356 11.95 -6.57 -12.42
CA VAL A 356 11.36 -5.24 -12.60
C VAL A 356 10.03 -5.07 -11.85
N ILE A 357 9.13 -6.06 -11.91
CA ILE A 357 7.84 -6.00 -11.24
C ILE A 357 8.00 -6.17 -9.73
N LYS A 358 8.98 -6.99 -9.30
CA LYS A 358 9.30 -7.14 -7.87
C LYS A 358 9.80 -5.81 -7.29
N LEU A 359 10.69 -5.15 -8.01
CA LEU A 359 11.22 -3.83 -7.65
C LEU A 359 10.09 -2.79 -7.57
N PHE A 360 9.18 -2.80 -8.54
CA PHE A 360 7.97 -1.95 -8.51
C PHE A 360 7.18 -2.15 -7.20
N MET A 361 6.83 -3.40 -6.87
CA MET A 361 6.03 -3.70 -5.67
C MET A 361 6.77 -3.26 -4.40
N PHE A 362 8.09 -3.35 -4.40
CA PHE A 362 8.93 -2.91 -3.30
C PHE A 362 8.94 -1.38 -3.14
N ILE A 363 9.08 -0.64 -4.25
CA ILE A 363 9.07 0.82 -4.24
C ILE A 363 7.73 1.35 -3.75
N VAL A 364 6.61 0.82 -4.26
CA VAL A 364 5.26 1.22 -3.81
C VAL A 364 5.07 0.97 -2.31
N LEU A 365 5.49 -0.21 -1.82
CA LEU A 365 5.45 -0.53 -0.39
C LEU A 365 6.31 0.44 0.45
N LEU A 366 7.56 0.70 0.04
CA LEU A 366 8.46 1.60 0.74
C LEU A 366 7.92 3.03 0.78
N THR A 367 7.47 3.56 -0.35
CA THR A 367 6.86 4.89 -0.41
C THR A 367 5.64 4.96 0.52
N TYR A 368 4.76 3.96 0.47
CA TYR A 368 3.58 3.94 1.31
C TYR A 368 3.93 3.93 2.81
N THR A 369 4.78 3.00 3.22
CA THR A 369 5.17 2.79 4.63
C THR A 369 5.99 3.92 5.22
N ASN A 370 6.65 4.73 4.38
CA ASN A 370 7.37 5.92 4.82
C ASN A 370 6.43 7.08 5.16
N PHE A 371 5.28 7.16 4.48
CA PHE A 371 4.34 8.27 4.62
C PHE A 371 3.04 7.93 5.35
N ASN A 372 2.75 6.64 5.59
CA ASN A 372 1.54 6.17 6.24
C ASN A 372 1.79 5.02 7.21
N PHE A 373 0.81 4.77 8.07
CA PHE A 373 0.82 3.66 9.02
C PHE A 373 0.16 2.40 8.42
N ALA A 374 0.93 1.67 7.61
CA ALA A 374 0.52 0.47 6.89
C ALA A 374 0.01 -0.69 7.75
N LEU A 375 0.35 -0.79 9.04
CA LEU A 375 -0.11 -1.90 9.89
C LEU A 375 -1.63 -1.93 10.12
N THR A 376 -2.27 -0.75 10.07
CA THR A 376 -3.73 -0.63 10.25
C THR A 376 -4.47 -0.20 9.00
N ASP A 377 -3.74 0.11 7.93
CA ASP A 377 -4.35 0.52 6.68
C ASP A 377 -4.93 -0.68 5.92
N ILE A 378 -6.19 -0.95 6.19
CA ILE A 378 -6.94 -2.09 5.63
C ILE A 378 -6.94 -2.04 4.09
N SER A 379 -7.02 -0.85 3.52
CA SER A 379 -7.17 -0.62 2.09
C SER A 379 -5.91 -1.02 1.35
N PHE A 380 -4.79 -0.45 1.81
CA PHE A 380 -3.46 -0.73 1.29
C PHE A 380 -3.14 -2.22 1.43
N ILE A 381 -3.27 -2.77 2.64
CA ILE A 381 -2.93 -4.18 2.89
C ILE A 381 -3.78 -5.11 2.01
N PHE A 382 -5.08 -4.82 1.88
CA PHE A 382 -5.99 -5.62 1.07
C PHE A 382 -5.59 -5.59 -0.41
N ILE A 383 -5.47 -4.39 -1.00
CA ILE A 383 -5.23 -4.25 -2.43
C ILE A 383 -3.84 -4.77 -2.80
N PHE A 384 -2.84 -4.51 -1.95
CA PHE A 384 -1.48 -4.98 -2.15
C PHE A 384 -1.46 -6.51 -2.21
N ASN A 385 -2.03 -7.20 -1.21
CA ASN A 385 -2.09 -8.66 -1.19
C ASN A 385 -3.00 -9.24 -2.28
N PHE A 386 -4.10 -8.57 -2.60
CA PHE A 386 -4.99 -8.96 -3.69
C PHE A 386 -4.24 -8.95 -5.04
N VAL A 387 -3.59 -7.85 -5.40
CA VAL A 387 -2.83 -7.71 -6.66
C VAL A 387 -1.64 -8.66 -6.69
N LEU A 388 -0.92 -8.80 -5.57
CA LEU A 388 0.19 -9.74 -5.41
C LEU A 388 -0.24 -11.18 -5.77
N PHE A 389 -1.37 -11.64 -5.20
CA PHE A 389 -1.87 -13.00 -5.40
C PHE A 389 -2.63 -13.19 -6.72
N LEU A 390 -3.24 -12.13 -7.23
CA LEU A 390 -3.80 -12.06 -8.57
C LEU A 390 -2.71 -12.42 -9.59
N ILE A 391 -1.56 -11.74 -9.51
CA ILE A 391 -0.41 -11.97 -10.38
C ILE A 391 0.13 -13.39 -10.23
N TYR A 392 0.28 -13.87 -8.98
CA TYR A 392 0.72 -15.24 -8.69
C TYR A 392 -0.18 -16.30 -9.36
N LYS A 393 -1.51 -16.17 -9.24
CA LYS A 393 -2.47 -17.14 -9.79
C LYS A 393 -2.45 -17.20 -11.30
N ILE A 394 -2.35 -16.06 -11.98
CA ILE A 394 -2.24 -16.02 -13.45
C ILE A 394 -1.04 -16.85 -13.90
N LYS A 395 0.14 -16.61 -13.30
CA LYS A 395 1.36 -17.33 -13.68
C LYS A 395 1.26 -18.84 -13.44
N THR A 396 0.73 -19.25 -12.29
CA THR A 396 0.56 -20.70 -12.00
C THR A 396 -0.42 -21.34 -12.98
N SER A 397 -1.47 -20.62 -13.38
CA SER A 397 -2.47 -21.11 -14.33
C SER A 397 -1.95 -21.19 -15.76
N THR A 398 -1.09 -20.26 -16.19
CA THR A 398 -0.43 -20.31 -17.51
C THR A 398 0.64 -21.40 -17.57
N ASN A 399 1.39 -21.63 -16.49
CA ASN A 399 2.39 -22.71 -16.43
C ASN A 399 1.76 -24.12 -16.48
N VAL A 400 0.57 -24.30 -15.90
CA VAL A 400 -0.15 -25.59 -15.91
C VAL A 400 -0.83 -25.87 -17.25
N LYS A 401 -1.18 -24.83 -18.04
CA LYS A 401 -1.79 -24.98 -19.36
C LYS A 401 -0.79 -25.12 -20.52
N GLY A 402 0.50 -25.24 -20.22
CA GLY A 402 1.55 -25.54 -21.19
C GLY A 402 2.11 -24.29 -21.88
N LYS A 403 3.33 -24.46 -22.41
CA LYS A 403 3.90 -23.76 -23.57
C LYS A 403 2.95 -22.72 -24.19
N ILE A 404 2.89 -21.53 -23.62
CA ILE A 404 2.40 -20.35 -24.33
C ILE A 404 3.59 -19.43 -24.43
N VAL A 405 4.11 -19.46 -25.65
CA VAL A 405 5.17 -18.68 -26.25
C VAL A 405 5.17 -17.25 -25.71
N CYS A 406 6.29 -16.86 -25.09
CA CYS A 406 6.65 -15.45 -24.91
C CYS A 406 6.94 -14.82 -26.27
#